data_AF-A0A971VUA2-F1
#
_entry.id   AF-A0A971VUA2-F1
#
_cell.length_a   1.000
_cell.length_b   1.000
_cell.length_c   1.000
_cell.angle_alpha   90.00
_cell.angle_beta   90.00
_cell.angle_gamma   90.00
#
_symmetry.space_group_name_H-M   'P 1'
#
loop_
_entity.id
_entity.type
_entity.pdbx_description
1 polymer ?
#
loop_
_entity_poly.entity_id
_entity_poly.type
_entity_poly.pdbx_seq_one_letter_code
_entity_poly.pdbx_strand_id
1 'polypeptide(L)'
;MNIQFEGQIQLVAGYRIVRLPNEASIQLPSRGMVMAQVHAGSQSVIAPLEPDGKGGHWLQLTEEIEGKPGDTVSFAVTLIKDWPKPNLPQDMLEGITAAGLLDVWDDLTVKAQWEWLRWMRATNNPATRKKRILVACSKLQAGERRPCCFNSASCTVMEVSKSGVLMDA
;
A
#
# COMPACT_ATOMS: atom_id res chain seq x y z
N MET A 1 -2.68 1.74 19.93
CA MET A 1 -1.46 0.91 19.91
C MET A 1 -0.38 1.74 19.26
N ASN A 2 0.75 1.92 19.95
CA ASN A 2 1.90 2.68 19.49
C ASN A 2 3.09 1.71 19.44
N ILE A 3 3.72 1.56 18.28
CA ILE A 3 4.86 0.66 18.06
C ILE A 3 6.07 1.54 17.76
N GLN A 4 7.15 1.36 18.51
CA GLN A 4 8.41 2.06 18.30
C GLN A 4 9.46 1.10 17.78
N PHE A 5 10.29 1.57 16.85
CA PHE A 5 11.39 0.77 16.30
C PHE A 5 12.45 1.67 15.67
N GLU A 6 13.67 1.16 15.56
CA GLU A 6 14.70 1.74 14.69
C GLU A 6 14.68 1.02 13.34
N GLY A 7 14.84 1.79 12.27
CA GLY A 7 14.89 1.25 10.92
C GLY A 7 15.93 1.97 10.09
N GLN A 8 16.66 1.22 9.27
CA GLN A 8 17.58 1.80 8.30
C GLN A 8 16.80 2.19 7.03
N ILE A 9 17.04 3.41 6.54
CA ILE A 9 16.52 3.86 5.25
C ILE A 9 17.25 3.11 4.14
N GLN A 10 16.48 2.49 3.27
CA GLN A 10 16.96 1.70 2.14
C GLN A 10 16.48 2.32 0.83
N LEU A 11 17.26 2.13 -0.24
CA LEU A 11 16.85 2.49 -1.60
C LEU A 11 16.55 1.22 -2.38
N VAL A 12 15.29 1.00 -2.76
CA VAL A 12 14.88 -0.15 -3.59
C VAL A 12 14.26 0.38 -4.87
N ALA A 13 14.89 0.10 -6.01
CA ALA A 13 14.41 0.54 -7.33
C ALA A 13 14.08 2.05 -7.41
N GLY A 14 14.86 2.89 -6.72
CA GLY A 14 14.65 4.35 -6.67
C GLY A 14 13.71 4.83 -5.57
N TYR A 15 13.09 3.93 -4.81
CA TYR A 15 12.19 4.26 -3.70
C TYR A 15 12.92 4.21 -2.37
N ARG A 16 12.81 5.28 -1.58
CA ARG A 16 13.24 5.27 -0.17
C ARG A 16 12.21 4.51 0.65
N ILE A 17 12.65 3.48 1.37
CA ILE A 17 11.78 2.64 2.19
C ILE A 17 12.44 2.29 3.51
N VAL A 18 11.64 1.89 4.49
CA VAL A 18 12.09 1.30 5.75
C VAL A 18 11.30 0.02 5.99
N ARG A 19 12.00 -1.06 6.31
CA ARG A 19 11.39 -2.31 6.78
C ARG A 19 11.13 -2.22 8.27
N LEU A 20 9.96 -2.69 8.70
CA LEU A 20 9.70 -2.85 10.12
C LEU A 20 10.50 -4.06 10.61
N PRO A 21 11.25 -3.95 11.72
CA PRO A 21 11.79 -5.11 12.41
C PRO A 21 10.68 -6.12 12.73
N ASN A 22 11.04 -7.40 12.81
CA ASN A 22 10.06 -8.47 13.00
C ASN A 22 9.22 -8.24 14.27
N GLU A 23 9.86 -7.83 15.36
CA GLU A 23 9.25 -7.55 16.66
C GLU A 23 8.22 -6.41 16.60
N ALA A 24 8.45 -5.43 15.73
CA ALA A 24 7.50 -4.34 15.47
C ALA A 24 6.35 -4.82 14.56
N SER A 25 6.70 -5.53 13.49
CA SER A 25 5.73 -6.02 12.51
C SER A 25 4.71 -6.98 13.13
N ILE A 26 5.13 -7.94 13.98
CA ILE A 26 4.23 -8.94 14.57
C ILE A 26 3.13 -8.34 15.47
N GLN A 27 3.34 -7.13 15.99
CA GLN A 27 2.35 -6.43 16.81
C GLN A 27 1.16 -5.90 15.98
N LEU A 28 1.30 -5.80 14.66
CA LEU A 28 0.23 -5.33 13.78
C LEU A 28 -0.94 -6.34 13.73
N PRO A 29 -2.20 -5.88 13.73
CA PRO A 29 -3.39 -6.73 13.85
C PRO A 29 -3.70 -7.52 12.57
N SER A 30 -2.97 -7.29 11.50
CA SER A 30 -3.15 -7.91 10.19
C SER A 30 -1.79 -8.21 9.58
N ARG A 31 -1.73 -9.23 8.72
CA ARG A 31 -0.59 -9.48 7.82
C ARG A 31 -0.78 -8.83 6.45
N GLY A 32 -1.95 -8.24 6.19
CA GLY A 32 -2.17 -7.36 5.05
C GLY A 32 -1.93 -5.90 5.41
N MET A 33 -2.06 -5.02 4.42
CA MET A 33 -1.83 -3.58 4.60
C MET A 33 -2.62 -3.01 5.77
N VAL A 34 -1.96 -2.16 6.56
CA VAL A 34 -2.56 -1.37 7.63
C VAL A 34 -2.19 0.10 7.46
N MET A 35 -3.03 1.01 7.94
CA MET A 35 -2.77 2.45 7.89
C MET A 35 -2.27 2.94 9.24
N ALA A 36 -1.24 3.78 9.24
CA ALA A 36 -0.66 4.34 10.45
C ALA A 36 -0.34 5.82 10.30
N GLN A 37 -0.46 6.54 11.42
CA GLN A 37 0.28 7.77 11.65
C GLN A 37 1.72 7.37 11.99
N VAL A 38 2.66 7.79 11.15
CA VAL A 38 4.10 7.57 11.31
C VAL A 38 4.72 8.84 11.84
N HIS A 39 5.65 8.69 12.79
CA HIS A 39 6.52 9.75 13.29
C HIS A 39 7.98 9.34 13.11
N ALA A 40 8.81 10.27 12.64
CA ALA A 40 10.25 10.16 12.55
C ALA A 40 10.86 11.47 13.07
N GLY A 41 11.35 11.48 14.32
CA GLY A 41 11.72 12.73 14.99
C GLY A 41 10.55 13.70 15.10
N SER A 42 10.72 14.94 14.60
CA SER A 42 9.67 15.96 14.55
C SER A 42 8.73 15.83 13.33
N GLN A 43 9.03 14.93 12.40
CA GLN A 43 8.27 14.74 11.17
C GLN A 43 7.17 13.73 11.39
N SER A 44 6.03 13.91 10.71
CA SER A 44 4.93 12.96 10.78
C SER A 44 4.10 12.92 9.50
N VAL A 45 3.63 11.72 9.14
CA VAL A 45 2.85 11.46 7.93
C VAL A 45 1.89 10.30 8.16
N ILE A 46 0.71 10.35 7.53
CA ILE A 46 -0.18 9.19 7.45
C ILE A 46 0.22 8.36 6.23
N ALA A 47 0.58 7.10 6.46
CA ALA A 47 1.05 6.24 5.38
C ALA A 47 0.59 4.78 5.57
N PRO A 48 0.43 4.03 4.46
CA PRO A 48 0.22 2.60 4.53
C PRO A 48 1.51 1.90 4.96
N LEU A 49 1.39 0.98 5.92
CA LEU A 49 2.37 -0.07 6.13
C LEU A 49 1.98 -1.22 5.20
N GLU A 50 2.70 -1.36 4.11
CA GLU A 50 2.48 -2.42 3.14
C GLU A 50 3.11 -3.73 3.64
N PRO A 51 2.48 -4.87 3.38
CA PRO A 51 3.10 -6.15 3.67
C PRO A 51 4.26 -6.40 2.70
N ASP A 52 5.29 -7.10 3.17
CA ASP A 52 6.49 -7.40 2.39
C ASP A 52 6.42 -8.71 1.60
N GLY A 53 5.34 -9.49 1.76
CA GLY A 53 5.19 -10.83 1.16
C GLY A 53 5.92 -11.96 1.90
N LYS A 54 6.64 -11.64 2.98
CA LYS A 54 7.39 -12.56 3.85
C LYS A 54 6.82 -12.59 5.29
N GLY A 55 5.65 -12.00 5.52
CA GLY A 55 4.98 -11.91 6.82
C GLY A 55 5.32 -10.64 7.62
N GLY A 56 6.25 -9.83 7.10
CA GLY A 56 6.63 -8.52 7.62
C GLY A 56 5.88 -7.38 6.96
N HIS A 57 6.28 -6.15 7.29
CA HIS A 57 5.75 -4.92 6.73
C HIS A 57 6.87 -3.93 6.43
N TRP A 58 6.59 -3.00 5.53
CA TRP A 58 7.49 -1.93 5.16
C TRP A 58 6.70 -0.63 4.95
N LEU A 59 7.42 0.48 5.03
CA LEU A 59 6.93 1.82 4.84
C LEU A 59 7.69 2.47 3.69
N GLN A 60 6.98 3.07 2.74
CA GLN A 60 7.58 3.99 1.79
C GLN A 60 7.79 5.35 2.47
N LEU A 61 9.00 5.91 2.35
CA LEU A 61 9.28 7.26 2.83
C LEU A 61 8.99 8.27 1.72
N THR A 62 8.07 9.17 2.01
CA THR A 62 7.76 10.33 1.18
C THR A 62 8.70 11.50 1.53
N GLU A 63 8.52 12.65 0.89
CA GLU A 63 9.41 13.81 1.07
C GLU A 63 9.31 14.42 2.47
N GLU A 64 8.20 14.20 3.17
CA GLU A 64 7.94 14.66 4.54
C GLU A 64 8.87 14.00 5.58
N ILE A 65 9.42 12.82 5.28
CA ILE A 65 10.42 12.16 6.12
C ILE A 65 11.81 12.36 5.49
N GLU A 66 12.65 13.09 6.21
CA GLU A 66 14.04 13.33 5.86
C GLU A 66 14.92 12.12 6.15
N GLY A 67 16.10 12.12 5.55
CA GLY A 67 17.08 11.05 5.67
C GLY A 67 17.42 10.42 4.32
N LYS A 68 18.63 9.88 4.24
CA LYS A 68 19.19 9.27 3.04
C LYS A 68 19.38 7.76 3.24
N PRO A 69 19.49 6.99 2.15
CA PRO A 69 19.83 5.58 2.25
C PRO A 69 21.07 5.35 3.11
N GLY A 70 20.99 4.41 4.04
CA GLY A 70 22.02 4.10 5.03
C GLY A 70 21.79 4.71 6.41
N ASP A 71 21.01 5.79 6.52
CA ASP A 71 20.69 6.40 7.82
C ASP A 71 19.80 5.48 8.66
N THR A 72 20.09 5.39 9.96
CA THR A 72 19.21 4.73 10.94
C THR A 72 18.35 5.80 11.61
N VAL A 73 17.03 5.62 11.55
CA VAL A 73 16.05 6.56 12.09
C VAL A 73 15.13 5.83 13.08
N SER A 74 14.80 6.50 14.19
CA SER A 74 13.80 6.03 15.13
C SER A 74 12.40 6.40 14.65
N PHE A 75 11.53 5.40 14.51
CA PHE A 75 10.15 5.54 14.10
C PHE A 75 9.20 5.22 15.26
N ALA A 76 8.09 5.96 15.31
CA ALA A 76 6.92 5.59 16.10
C ALA A 76 5.70 5.51 15.17
N VAL A 77 4.96 4.40 15.23
CA VAL A 77 3.78 4.19 14.39
C VAL A 77 2.55 3.92 15.25
N THR A 78 1.48 4.67 14.98
CA THR A 78 0.18 4.52 15.63
C THR A 78 -0.86 4.16 14.59
N LEU A 79 -1.55 3.03 14.75
CA LEU A 79 -2.59 2.61 13.80
C LEU A 79 -3.76 3.58 13.79
N ILE A 80 -4.25 3.88 12.59
CA ILE A 80 -5.44 4.70 12.39
C ILE A 80 -6.58 3.90 11.77
N LYS A 81 -7.81 4.22 12.19
CA LYS A 81 -9.04 3.57 11.68
C LYS A 81 -9.65 4.35 10.52
N ASP A 82 -9.56 5.67 10.57
CA ASP A 82 -10.05 6.58 9.54
C ASP A 82 -8.97 6.75 8.49
N TRP A 83 -9.04 5.89 7.48
CA TRP A 83 -8.05 5.86 6.41
C TRP A 83 -8.31 7.02 5.44
N PRO A 84 -7.27 7.72 4.94
CA PRO A 84 -7.46 8.63 3.82
C PRO A 84 -7.83 7.83 2.56
N LYS A 85 -8.62 8.46 1.67
CA LYS A 85 -8.89 7.89 0.34
C LYS A 85 -7.56 7.63 -0.38
N PRO A 86 -7.40 6.48 -1.07
CA PRO A 86 -6.21 6.24 -1.88
C PRO A 86 -6.11 7.25 -3.02
N ASN A 87 -4.90 7.67 -3.34
CA ASN A 87 -4.64 8.35 -4.61
C ASN A 87 -4.74 7.32 -5.75
N LEU A 88 -5.70 7.51 -6.65
CA LEU A 88 -5.97 6.60 -7.74
C LEU A 88 -5.07 6.95 -8.94
N PRO A 89 -4.25 6.01 -9.44
CA PRO A 89 -3.46 6.22 -10.65
C PRO A 89 -4.35 6.60 -11.84
N GLN A 90 -3.84 7.48 -12.71
CA GLN A 90 -4.59 8.05 -13.83
C GLN A 90 -5.26 6.99 -14.71
N ASP A 91 -4.56 5.89 -15.03
CA ASP A 91 -5.09 4.82 -15.87
C ASP A 91 -6.29 4.09 -15.26
N MET A 92 -6.31 3.95 -13.92
CA MET A 92 -7.44 3.37 -13.20
C MET A 92 -8.62 4.35 -13.15
N LEU A 93 -8.35 5.64 -12.91
CA LEU A 93 -9.38 6.68 -12.92
C LEU A 93 -10.05 6.80 -14.28
N GLU A 94 -9.26 6.82 -15.36
CA GLU A 94 -9.76 6.82 -16.74
C GLU A 94 -10.60 5.58 -17.02
N GLY A 95 -10.16 4.39 -16.61
CA GLY A 95 -10.91 3.16 -16.78
C GLY A 95 -12.27 3.15 -16.07
N ILE A 96 -12.30 3.58 -14.80
CA ILE A 96 -13.53 3.68 -13.99
C ILE A 96 -14.48 4.74 -14.57
N THR A 97 -13.94 5.88 -14.99
CA THR A 97 -14.71 6.97 -15.60
C THR A 97 -15.33 6.53 -16.92
N ALA A 98 -14.55 5.90 -17.81
CA ALA A 98 -15.03 5.40 -19.09
C ALA A 98 -16.11 4.31 -18.95
N ALA A 99 -16.10 3.57 -17.84
CA ALA A 99 -17.13 2.60 -17.51
C ALA A 99 -18.38 3.21 -16.85
N GLY A 100 -18.39 4.52 -16.55
CA GLY A 100 -19.49 5.19 -15.86
C GLY A 100 -19.64 4.77 -14.39
N LEU A 101 -18.54 4.39 -13.74
CA LEU A 101 -18.55 3.79 -12.40
C LEU A 101 -18.00 4.71 -11.30
N LEU A 102 -17.85 6.02 -11.56
CA LEU A 102 -17.33 6.98 -10.57
C LEU A 102 -18.18 7.00 -9.30
N ASP A 103 -19.51 7.10 -9.44
CA ASP A 103 -20.42 7.11 -8.28
C ASP A 103 -20.33 5.80 -7.49
N VAL A 104 -20.23 4.66 -8.20
CA VAL A 104 -20.06 3.34 -7.58
C VAL A 104 -18.74 3.25 -6.82
N TRP A 105 -17.67 3.82 -7.36
CA TRP A 105 -16.35 3.88 -6.74
C TRP A 105 -16.34 4.77 -5.49
N ASP A 106 -16.96 5.95 -5.56
CA ASP A 106 -17.03 6.90 -4.46
C ASP A 106 -17.93 6.44 -3.31
N ASP A 107 -18.94 5.61 -3.61
CA ASP A 107 -19.79 4.93 -2.63
C ASP A 107 -19.05 3.78 -1.89
N LEU A 108 -17.92 3.30 -2.41
CA LEU A 108 -17.13 2.29 -1.71
C LEU A 108 -16.55 2.85 -0.41
N THR A 109 -16.52 2.00 0.62
CA THR A 109 -15.72 2.28 1.82
C THR A 109 -14.27 2.54 1.42
N VAL A 110 -13.57 3.43 2.14
CA VAL A 110 -12.15 3.73 1.85
C VAL A 110 -11.28 2.48 1.81
N LYS A 111 -11.54 1.51 2.72
CA LYS A 111 -10.83 0.23 2.73
C LYS A 111 -11.05 -0.58 1.44
N ALA A 112 -12.28 -0.59 0.92
CA ALA A 112 -12.58 -1.24 -0.35
C ALA A 112 -11.87 -0.56 -1.54
N GLN A 113 -11.78 0.78 -1.55
CA GLN A 113 -11.01 1.49 -2.57
C GLN A 113 -9.52 1.09 -2.52
N TRP A 114 -8.94 1.00 -1.32
CA TRP A 114 -7.57 0.51 -1.15
C TRP A 114 -7.40 -0.95 -1.59
N GLU A 115 -8.34 -1.83 -1.26
CA GLU A 115 -8.30 -3.24 -1.71
C GLU A 115 -8.35 -3.35 -3.23
N TRP A 116 -9.23 -2.59 -3.90
CA TRP A 116 -9.28 -2.54 -5.36
C TRP A 116 -8.03 -1.96 -5.99
N LEU A 117 -7.49 -0.86 -5.44
CA LEU A 117 -6.23 -0.28 -5.88
C LEU A 117 -5.10 -1.32 -5.82
N ARG A 118 -4.93 -1.98 -4.67
CA ARG A 118 -3.92 -3.03 -4.46
C ARG A 118 -4.10 -4.19 -5.43
N TRP A 119 -5.33 -4.62 -5.67
CA TRP A 119 -5.63 -5.70 -6.60
C TRP A 119 -5.29 -5.34 -8.05
N MET A 120 -5.71 -4.15 -8.51
CA MET A 120 -5.44 -3.68 -9.87
C MET A 120 -3.95 -3.46 -10.11
N ARG A 121 -3.22 -2.91 -9.13
CA ARG A 121 -1.79 -2.60 -9.27
C ARG A 121 -0.85 -3.78 -9.05
N ALA A 122 -1.31 -4.94 -8.59
CA ALA A 122 -0.47 -6.11 -8.30
C ALA A 122 0.05 -6.85 -9.55
N THR A 123 0.51 -6.10 -10.55
CA THR A 123 1.23 -6.53 -11.75
C THR A 123 1.97 -5.33 -12.37
N ASN A 124 3.21 -5.53 -12.82
CA ASN A 124 3.96 -4.54 -13.60
C ASN A 124 3.77 -4.70 -15.12
N ASN A 125 3.08 -5.77 -15.57
CA ASN A 125 2.82 -5.99 -16.98
C ASN A 125 1.66 -5.06 -17.42
N PRO A 126 1.89 -4.13 -18.36
CA PRO A 126 0.86 -3.16 -18.77
C PRO A 126 -0.40 -3.81 -19.34
N ALA A 127 -0.26 -4.90 -20.10
CA ALA A 127 -1.41 -5.62 -20.67
C ALA A 127 -2.24 -6.30 -19.57
N THR A 128 -1.58 -6.94 -18.59
CA THR A 128 -2.25 -7.52 -17.43
C THR A 128 -2.91 -6.45 -16.57
N ARG A 129 -2.26 -5.30 -16.37
CA ARG A 129 -2.80 -4.16 -15.62
C ARG A 129 -4.07 -3.63 -16.27
N LYS A 130 -4.05 -3.38 -17.58
CA LYS A 130 -5.24 -2.97 -18.35
C LYS A 130 -6.37 -4.00 -18.22
N LYS A 131 -6.05 -5.29 -18.34
CA LYS A 131 -7.03 -6.38 -18.16
C LYS A 131 -7.63 -6.36 -16.75
N ARG A 132 -6.83 -6.14 -15.70
CA ARG A 132 -7.32 -6.04 -14.33
C ARG A 132 -8.25 -4.84 -14.15
N ILE A 133 -7.92 -3.68 -14.68
CA ILE A 133 -8.82 -2.51 -14.61
C ILE A 133 -10.18 -2.84 -15.23
N LEU A 134 -10.21 -3.48 -16.41
CA LEU A 134 -11.46 -3.91 -17.05
C LEU A 134 -12.24 -4.94 -16.20
N VAL A 135 -11.54 -5.90 -15.58
CA VAL A 135 -12.18 -6.88 -14.68
C VAL A 135 -12.73 -6.21 -13.43
N ALA A 136 -12.01 -5.26 -12.85
CA ALA A 136 -12.48 -4.49 -11.69
C ALA A 136 -13.76 -3.72 -12.05
N CYS A 137 -13.79 -3.04 -13.19
CA CYS A 137 -14.98 -2.35 -13.68
C CYS A 137 -16.17 -3.31 -13.86
N SER A 138 -15.94 -4.45 -14.53
CA SER A 138 -16.98 -5.47 -14.72
C SER A 138 -17.54 -6.00 -13.40
N LYS A 139 -16.68 -6.22 -12.39
CA LYS A 139 -17.09 -6.68 -11.06
C LYS A 139 -17.87 -5.61 -10.28
N LEU A 140 -17.41 -4.36 -10.32
CA LEU A 140 -18.11 -3.23 -9.71
C LEU A 140 -19.50 -3.04 -10.33
N GLN A 141 -19.60 -3.14 -11.66
CA GLN A 141 -20.88 -3.08 -12.38
C GLN A 141 -21.82 -4.23 -12.00
N ALA A 142 -21.26 -5.41 -11.72
CA ALA A 142 -22.01 -6.55 -11.18
C ALA A 142 -22.37 -6.43 -9.69
N GLY A 143 -22.02 -5.31 -9.04
CA GLY A 143 -22.34 -5.03 -7.63
C GLY A 143 -21.31 -5.54 -6.62
N GLU A 144 -20.20 -6.14 -7.06
CA GLU A 144 -19.13 -6.57 -6.16
C GLU A 144 -18.40 -5.36 -5.57
N ARG A 145 -18.45 -5.19 -4.25
CA ARG A 145 -17.85 -4.03 -3.58
C ARG A 145 -16.40 -4.23 -3.14
N ARG A 146 -15.87 -5.46 -3.23
CA ARG A 146 -14.49 -5.82 -2.87
C ARG A 146 -13.94 -6.87 -3.84
N PRO A 147 -12.62 -6.88 -4.09
CA PRO A 147 -12.01 -7.94 -4.90
C PRO A 147 -12.02 -9.29 -4.15
N CYS A 148 -12.31 -10.39 -4.87
CA CYS A 148 -12.17 -11.76 -4.35
C CYS A 148 -10.83 -12.39 -4.78
N CYS A 149 -10.38 -13.43 -4.07
CA CYS A 149 -9.17 -14.20 -4.39
C CYS A 149 -7.87 -13.37 -4.41
N PHE A 150 -7.72 -12.43 -3.48
CA PHE A 150 -6.57 -11.55 -3.34
C PHE A 150 -5.71 -11.93 -2.12
N ASN A 151 -4.42 -12.19 -2.31
CA ASN A 151 -3.50 -12.37 -1.18
C ASN A 151 -3.19 -11.01 -0.56
N SER A 152 -3.94 -10.65 0.48
CA SER A 152 -3.80 -9.36 1.17
C SER A 152 -2.42 -9.17 1.80
N ALA A 153 -1.68 -10.26 2.10
CA ALA A 153 -0.34 -10.27 2.66
C ALA A 153 0.78 -10.19 1.61
N SER A 154 0.46 -10.16 0.32
CA SER A 154 1.45 -9.92 -0.73
C SER A 154 1.77 -8.43 -0.85
N CYS A 155 3.03 -8.12 -1.14
CA CYS A 155 3.43 -6.78 -1.58
C CYS A 155 2.84 -6.53 -2.96
N THR A 156 2.09 -5.45 -3.11
CA THR A 156 1.43 -5.09 -4.37
C THR A 156 2.03 -3.89 -5.06
N VAL A 157 3.04 -3.25 -4.45
CA VAL A 157 3.79 -2.15 -5.06
C VAL A 157 4.85 -2.78 -5.96
N MET A 158 4.56 -2.87 -7.25
CA MET A 158 5.33 -3.71 -8.18
C MET A 158 6.65 -3.07 -8.61
N GLU A 159 6.82 -1.79 -8.34
CA GLU A 159 8.05 -1.04 -8.53
C GLU A 159 9.15 -1.52 -7.58
N VAL A 160 8.78 -1.98 -6.38
CA VAL A 160 9.70 -2.46 -5.34
C VAL A 160 9.55 -3.94 -5.03
N SER A 161 8.74 -4.69 -5.77
CA SER A 161 8.44 -6.10 -5.48
C SER A 161 8.47 -7.00 -6.70
N LYS A 162 8.82 -8.26 -6.48
CA LYS A 162 8.78 -9.34 -7.48
C LYS A 162 7.97 -10.49 -6.93
N SER A 163 7.00 -10.96 -7.72
CA SER A 163 6.13 -12.09 -7.36
C SER A 163 5.43 -11.92 -6.00
N GLY A 164 5.04 -10.69 -5.65
CA GLY A 164 4.37 -10.40 -4.38
C GLY A 164 5.30 -10.25 -3.17
N VAL A 165 6.62 -10.23 -3.39
CA VAL A 165 7.65 -10.15 -2.35
C VAL A 165 8.49 -8.89 -2.54
N LEU A 166 8.66 -8.11 -1.49
CA LEU A 166 9.51 -6.91 -1.47
C LEU A 166 10.96 -7.29 -1.82
N MET A 167 11.55 -6.58 -2.77
CA MET A 167 12.94 -6.77 -3.19
C MET A 167 13.90 -6.25 -2.15
N ASP A 168 15.01 -6.94 -1.95
CA ASP A 168 16.10 -6.47 -1.09
C ASP A 168 16.77 -5.22 -1.69
N ALA A 169 17.42 -4.42 -0.84
CA ALA A 169 18.09 -3.18 -1.21
C ALA A 169 19.48 -3.42 -1.79
#